data_AF-A0A7V9P0L6-F1
#
_entry.id   AF-A0A7V9P0L6-F1
#
_cell.length_a   1.000
_cell.length_b   1.000
_cell.length_c   1.000
_cell.angle_alpha   90.00
_cell.angle_beta   90.00
_cell.angle_gamma   90.00
#
_symmetry.space_group_name_H-M   'P 1'
#
loop_
_entity.id
_entity.type
_entity.pdbx_description
1 polymer ?
#
loop_
_entity_poly.entity_id
_entity_poly.type
_entity_poly.pdbx_seq_one_letter_code
_entity_poly.pdbx_strand_id
1 'polypeptide(L)'
;MKTNLFFAFLFISCFLSAQDKTNKPGSEIKFTFVKNLEATDVQNQNMTGTCWSFSSLSFLESEIIRLGKGKEFNLSEMFVARKAYSLKADNFVRMHGKTNMGEGGGFPDAINVLKNYGMVPEDVYTGKKSVTDQHNHKLLETTLINILRPAALPETQDIDFTFIHNSVNDICDEYLGKVPEKFDYKGKSYTPKTYAEATGLNANDYVFITSFTHHPFYSKFVLEIPDNWNWESMYNVPLNELKEIMSSAITSGYSFAWAGDVSEKGFMFKDGLAIVPETPFALMTTEEKQNVTTKPVKQLNITQEIRQKAFDDYETQDDHGMHIVGMVKDQNNTPYYYVKNSWGKDNNQCDGYFYASESYVLYKTTSIMLHKKALPPAIAKKLGITQ
;
A
#
# COMPACT_ATOMS: atom_id res chain seq x y z
N MET A 1 -5.34 52.81 51.70
CA MET A 1 -4.61 51.58 51.32
C MET A 1 -5.37 50.89 50.20
N LYS A 2 -4.94 51.07 48.94
CA LYS A 2 -5.30 50.18 47.81
C LYS A 2 -4.10 50.13 46.89
N THR A 3 -3.32 49.06 47.02
CA THR A 3 -2.13 48.78 46.23
C THR A 3 -2.58 48.02 44.98
N ASN A 4 -2.52 48.65 43.81
CA ASN A 4 -2.78 47.97 42.54
C ASN A 4 -1.51 47.25 42.10
N LEU A 5 -1.50 45.92 42.21
CA LEU A 5 -0.45 45.05 41.70
C LEU A 5 -0.70 44.80 40.21
N PHE A 6 0.16 45.34 39.34
CA PHE A 6 0.18 45.03 37.92
C PHE A 6 0.94 43.70 37.73
N PHE A 7 0.23 42.63 37.37
CA PHE A 7 0.84 41.37 36.94
C PHE A 7 1.21 41.48 35.46
N ALA A 8 2.50 41.58 35.15
CA ALA A 8 3.02 41.44 33.79
C ALA A 8 3.15 39.94 33.47
N PHE A 9 2.29 39.42 32.60
CA PHE A 9 2.43 38.09 32.03
C PHE A 9 3.55 38.10 30.98
N LEU A 10 4.69 37.51 31.33
CA LEU A 10 5.78 37.25 30.39
C LEU A 10 5.38 36.07 29.50
N PHE A 11 5.02 36.33 28.24
CA PHE A 11 4.86 35.28 27.23
C PHE A 11 6.26 34.78 26.83
N ILE A 12 6.69 33.66 27.43
CA ILE A 12 7.85 32.91 26.95
C ILE A 12 7.38 32.10 25.74
N SER A 13 7.63 32.62 24.55
CA SER A 13 7.49 31.87 23.30
C SER A 13 8.60 30.81 23.23
N CYS A 14 8.30 29.58 23.64
CA CYS A 14 9.14 28.43 23.32
C CYS A 14 9.10 28.21 21.80
N PHE A 15 10.14 28.65 21.09
CA PHE A 15 10.43 28.15 19.76
C PHE A 15 10.82 26.67 19.88
N LEU A 16 9.85 25.78 19.69
CA LEU A 16 10.12 24.38 19.36
C LEU A 16 10.82 24.37 18.01
N SER A 17 12.16 24.32 18.00
CA SER A 17 12.88 23.92 16.79
C SER A 17 12.40 22.53 16.40
N ALA A 18 11.70 22.43 15.27
CA ALA A 18 11.38 21.15 14.66
C ALA A 18 12.71 20.40 14.46
N GLN A 19 12.86 19.27 15.14
CA GLN A 19 14.09 18.49 15.08
C GLN A 19 14.17 17.83 13.70
N ASP A 20 15.20 18.16 12.92
CA ASP A 20 15.46 17.53 11.61
C ASP A 20 15.41 16.00 11.75
N LYS A 21 14.60 15.32 10.92
CA LYS A 21 14.57 13.85 10.88
C LYS A 21 15.62 13.34 9.90
N THR A 22 16.21 12.19 10.18
CA THR A 22 17.15 11.51 9.26
C THR A 22 16.66 10.10 8.96
N ASN A 23 17.17 9.48 7.89
CA ASN A 23 16.83 8.10 7.52
C ASN A 23 17.49 7.05 8.43
N LYS A 24 18.66 7.38 9.02
CA LYS A 24 19.38 6.52 9.97
C LYS A 24 20.35 7.30 10.85
N PRO A 25 20.84 6.70 11.95
CA PRO A 25 21.90 7.29 12.78
C PRO A 25 23.17 7.59 11.99
N GLY A 26 23.76 8.76 12.21
CA GLY A 26 24.97 9.20 11.51
C GLY A 26 24.77 9.65 10.06
N SER A 27 23.53 9.72 9.57
CA SER A 27 23.23 10.29 8.26
C SER A 27 23.30 11.83 8.28
N GLU A 28 23.89 12.41 7.25
CA GLU A 28 23.88 13.84 6.95
C GLU A 28 22.63 14.25 6.14
N ILE A 29 21.79 13.31 5.72
CA ILE A 29 20.53 13.59 5.02
C ILE A 29 19.49 14.05 6.04
N LYS A 30 19.03 15.29 5.89
CA LYS A 30 18.09 15.95 6.80
C LYS A 30 16.76 16.19 6.10
N PHE A 31 15.71 15.55 6.60
CA PHE A 31 14.36 15.68 6.07
C PHE A 31 13.54 16.71 6.86
N THR A 32 12.93 17.63 6.12
CA THR A 32 11.93 18.58 6.59
C THR A 32 10.57 18.20 6.02
N PHE A 33 9.57 18.03 6.89
CA PHE A 33 8.21 17.72 6.44
C PHE A 33 7.59 18.90 5.67
N VAL A 34 7.11 18.60 4.46
CA VAL A 34 6.16 19.47 3.75
C VAL A 34 4.74 19.19 4.26
N LYS A 35 4.41 17.91 4.40
CA LYS A 35 3.14 17.45 4.98
C LYS A 35 3.33 16.08 5.61
N ASN A 36 2.78 15.91 6.81
CA ASN A 36 2.65 14.62 7.48
C ASN A 36 1.16 14.37 7.71
N LEU A 37 0.62 13.28 7.16
CA LEU A 37 -0.77 12.88 7.34
C LEU A 37 -0.84 11.81 8.43
N GLU A 38 -1.98 11.81 9.10
CA GLU A 38 -2.22 10.84 10.17
C GLU A 38 -2.44 9.45 9.60
N ALA A 39 -1.84 8.45 10.24
CA ALA A 39 -2.03 7.05 9.96
C ALA A 39 -2.08 6.26 11.27
N THR A 40 -2.64 5.06 11.22
CA THR A 40 -2.58 4.06 12.29
C THR A 40 -1.17 3.52 12.47
N ASP A 41 -0.96 2.71 13.50
CA ASP A 41 0.32 2.06 13.78
C ASP A 41 0.83 1.17 12.62
N VAL A 42 2.15 1.03 12.53
CA VAL A 42 2.81 0.09 11.61
C VAL A 42 2.50 -1.34 12.02
N GLN A 43 1.93 -2.09 11.09
CA GLN A 43 1.64 -3.52 11.22
C GLN A 43 2.78 -4.38 10.66
N ASN A 44 2.69 -5.70 10.85
CA ASN A 44 3.70 -6.65 10.39
C ASN A 44 3.08 -7.87 9.69
N GLN A 45 3.25 -7.95 8.37
CA GLN A 45 2.79 -9.07 7.55
C GLN A 45 3.57 -10.38 7.78
N ASN A 46 4.71 -10.31 8.49
CA ASN A 46 5.61 -11.43 8.78
C ASN A 46 5.96 -12.25 7.53
N MET A 47 5.83 -13.57 7.57
CA MET A 47 6.19 -14.49 6.50
C MET A 47 5.00 -14.73 5.56
N THR A 48 4.49 -13.64 4.98
CA THR A 48 3.40 -13.69 3.99
C THR A 48 3.62 -12.68 2.86
N GLY A 49 3.05 -12.96 1.68
CA GLY A 49 2.94 -12.07 0.52
C GLY A 49 1.71 -11.17 0.55
N THR A 50 1.21 -10.79 1.73
CA THR A 50 -0.06 -10.07 1.88
C THR A 50 0.09 -8.55 2.00
N CYS A 51 1.23 -7.97 1.59
CA CYS A 51 1.50 -6.54 1.66
C CYS A 51 0.38 -5.68 1.03
N TRP A 52 -0.23 -6.14 -0.06
CA TRP A 52 -1.37 -5.51 -0.71
C TRP A 52 -2.59 -5.34 0.21
N SER A 53 -2.84 -6.30 1.11
CA SER A 53 -3.91 -6.23 2.10
C SER A 53 -3.56 -5.23 3.22
N PHE A 54 -2.36 -5.35 3.79
CA PHE A 54 -1.84 -4.47 4.84
C PHE A 54 -1.78 -3.00 4.41
N SER A 55 -1.26 -2.74 3.21
CA SER A 55 -1.15 -1.38 2.68
C SER A 55 -2.51 -0.79 2.29
N SER A 56 -3.42 -1.59 1.71
CA SER A 56 -4.79 -1.16 1.44
C SER A 56 -5.52 -0.77 2.72
N LEU A 57 -5.43 -1.59 3.77
CA LEU A 57 -6.13 -1.33 5.02
C LEU A 57 -5.49 -0.18 5.80
N SER A 58 -4.17 -0.06 5.81
CA SER A 58 -3.46 1.12 6.32
C SER A 58 -3.93 2.43 5.63
N PHE A 59 -4.15 2.39 4.31
CA PHE A 59 -4.74 3.51 3.57
C PHE A 59 -6.22 3.74 3.95
N LEU A 60 -7.05 2.70 3.97
CA LEU A 60 -8.48 2.82 4.31
C LEU A 60 -8.69 3.30 5.75
N GLU A 61 -7.84 2.90 6.70
CA GLU A 61 -7.84 3.42 8.07
C GLU A 61 -7.50 4.91 8.11
N SER A 62 -6.60 5.37 7.25
CA SER A 62 -6.28 6.79 7.14
C SER A 62 -7.43 7.58 6.51
N GLU A 63 -8.19 6.96 5.61
CA GLU A 63 -9.47 7.50 5.13
C GLU A 63 -10.53 7.55 6.23
N ILE A 64 -10.63 6.54 7.09
CA ILE A 64 -11.51 6.54 8.28
C ILE A 64 -11.14 7.70 9.22
N ILE A 65 -9.84 7.92 9.46
CA ILE A 65 -9.34 9.07 10.23
C ILE A 65 -9.75 10.39 9.55
N ARG A 66 -9.54 10.52 8.23
CA ARG A 66 -9.91 11.70 7.44
C ARG A 66 -11.42 11.98 7.47
N LEU A 67 -12.25 10.94 7.54
CA LEU A 67 -13.71 11.03 7.70
C LEU A 67 -14.15 11.39 9.13
N GLY A 68 -13.20 11.63 10.05
CA GLY A 68 -13.47 12.07 11.41
C GLY A 68 -13.96 10.96 12.34
N LYS A 69 -13.71 9.70 11.99
CA LYS A 69 -14.17 8.56 12.80
C LYS A 69 -13.22 8.19 13.94
N GLY A 70 -11.93 8.53 13.82
CA GLY A 70 -10.93 8.28 14.86
C GLY A 70 -9.79 7.36 14.40
N LYS A 71 -8.77 7.21 15.27
CA LYS A 71 -7.53 6.44 15.02
C LYS A 71 -7.56 5.02 15.59
N GLU A 72 -8.62 4.68 16.30
CA GLU A 72 -8.80 3.42 17.02
C GLU A 72 -9.27 2.26 16.13
N PHE A 73 -9.27 2.46 14.81
CA PHE A 73 -9.61 1.43 13.84
C PHE A 73 -8.35 0.62 13.51
N ASN A 74 -8.47 -0.69 13.64
CA ASN A 74 -7.50 -1.67 13.19
C ASN A 74 -8.30 -2.75 12.44
N LEU A 75 -8.26 -2.72 11.12
CA LEU A 75 -9.02 -3.61 10.25
C LEU A 75 -8.24 -4.90 10.02
N SER A 76 -8.94 -6.03 9.96
CA SER A 76 -8.29 -7.33 9.75
C SER A 76 -7.80 -7.51 8.31
N GLU A 77 -6.49 -7.54 8.14
CA GLU A 77 -5.86 -7.88 6.85
C GLU A 77 -6.15 -9.30 6.42
N MET A 78 -6.27 -10.21 7.38
CA MET A 78 -6.52 -11.62 7.10
C MET A 78 -7.94 -11.86 6.64
N PHE A 79 -8.92 -11.05 7.05
CA PHE A 79 -10.27 -11.12 6.50
C PHE A 79 -10.25 -10.84 4.99
N VAL A 80 -9.50 -9.81 4.58
CA VAL A 80 -9.34 -9.44 3.18
C VAL A 80 -8.59 -10.53 2.40
N ALA A 81 -7.44 -10.98 2.90
CA ALA A 81 -6.64 -12.02 2.26
C ALA A 81 -7.45 -13.33 2.10
N ARG A 82 -8.13 -13.79 3.17
CA ARG A 82 -8.95 -15.00 3.14
C ARG A 82 -10.08 -14.91 2.12
N LYS A 83 -10.75 -13.76 1.97
CA LYS A 83 -11.80 -13.58 0.97
C LYS A 83 -11.23 -13.57 -0.46
N ALA A 84 -10.08 -12.92 -0.66
CA ALA A 84 -9.41 -12.90 -1.96
C ALA A 84 -8.90 -14.28 -2.40
N TYR A 85 -8.35 -15.10 -1.49
CA TYR A 85 -7.83 -16.43 -1.83
C TYR A 85 -8.88 -17.36 -2.45
N SER A 86 -10.11 -17.37 -1.92
CA SER A 86 -11.20 -18.15 -2.50
C SER A 86 -11.58 -17.68 -3.91
N LEU A 87 -11.64 -16.36 -4.12
CA LEU A 87 -11.96 -15.77 -5.42
C LEU A 87 -10.85 -16.01 -6.45
N LYS A 88 -9.59 -15.92 -6.01
CA LYS A 88 -8.42 -16.22 -6.84
C LYS A 88 -8.39 -17.69 -7.25
N ALA A 89 -8.71 -18.60 -6.33
CA ALA A 89 -8.81 -20.03 -6.62
C ALA A 89 -9.87 -20.33 -7.69
N ASP A 90 -11.03 -19.68 -7.61
CA ASP A 90 -12.07 -19.79 -8.63
C ASP A 90 -11.57 -19.33 -10.00
N ASN A 91 -10.89 -18.17 -10.06
CA ASN A 91 -10.29 -17.67 -11.30
C ASN A 91 -9.17 -18.60 -11.81
N PHE A 92 -8.36 -19.18 -10.92
CA PHE A 92 -7.33 -20.15 -11.27
C PHE A 92 -7.90 -21.36 -12.00
N VAL A 93 -8.97 -21.95 -11.48
CA VAL A 93 -9.66 -23.09 -12.11
C VAL A 93 -10.31 -22.67 -13.44
N ARG A 94 -11.04 -21.55 -13.46
CA ARG A 94 -11.70 -21.03 -14.68
C ARG A 94 -10.72 -20.72 -15.81
N MET A 95 -9.52 -20.26 -15.45
CA MET A 95 -8.46 -19.94 -16.40
C MET A 95 -7.56 -21.15 -16.69
N HIS A 96 -7.96 -22.36 -16.30
CA HIS A 96 -7.22 -23.59 -16.56
C HIS A 96 -5.76 -23.51 -16.07
N GLY A 97 -5.57 -22.93 -14.89
CA GLY A 97 -4.26 -22.81 -14.23
C GLY A 97 -3.34 -21.76 -14.83
N LYS A 98 -3.83 -20.90 -15.72
CA LYS A 98 -3.03 -19.89 -16.45
C LYS A 98 -3.09 -18.48 -15.86
N THR A 99 -3.71 -18.31 -14.70
CA THR A 99 -3.66 -17.07 -13.92
C THR A 99 -2.88 -17.30 -12.62
N ASN A 100 -2.48 -16.22 -11.95
CA ASN A 100 -1.71 -16.34 -10.72
C ASN A 100 -2.55 -16.98 -9.60
N MET A 101 -1.97 -17.94 -8.88
CA MET A 101 -2.49 -18.45 -7.62
C MET A 101 -1.35 -18.46 -6.60
N GLY A 102 -1.35 -17.45 -5.75
CA GLY A 102 -0.36 -17.24 -4.70
C GLY A 102 -0.86 -16.21 -3.69
N GLU A 103 -0.03 -15.92 -2.69
CA GLU A 103 -0.40 -15.04 -1.56
C GLU A 103 -0.57 -13.56 -1.95
N GLY A 104 0.06 -13.13 -3.05
CA GLY A 104 0.05 -11.78 -3.60
C GLY A 104 -1.35 -11.26 -3.97
N GLY A 105 -1.45 -10.05 -4.48
CA GLY A 105 -2.72 -9.40 -4.79
C GLY A 105 -2.55 -7.91 -5.00
N GLY A 106 -3.64 -7.22 -5.31
CA GLY A 106 -3.62 -5.79 -5.61
C GLY A 106 -4.59 -5.00 -4.74
N PHE A 107 -4.44 -3.67 -4.74
CA PHE A 107 -5.41 -2.76 -4.10
C PHE A 107 -6.87 -2.97 -4.55
N PRO A 108 -7.15 -3.31 -5.83
CA PRO A 108 -8.48 -3.72 -6.26
C PRO A 108 -9.12 -4.83 -5.42
N ASP A 109 -8.32 -5.77 -4.90
CA ASP A 109 -8.83 -6.90 -4.11
C ASP A 109 -9.45 -6.41 -2.80
N ALA A 110 -8.79 -5.47 -2.10
CA ALA A 110 -9.32 -4.90 -0.86
C ALA A 110 -10.63 -4.12 -1.10
N ILE A 111 -10.72 -3.38 -2.20
CA ILE A 111 -11.95 -2.65 -2.58
C ILE A 111 -13.06 -3.62 -2.99
N ASN A 112 -12.72 -4.69 -3.71
CA ASN A 112 -13.66 -5.76 -4.05
C ASN A 112 -14.19 -6.46 -2.78
N VAL A 113 -13.32 -6.70 -1.80
CA VAL A 113 -13.72 -7.27 -0.50
C VAL A 113 -14.62 -6.32 0.28
N LEU A 114 -14.23 -5.04 0.40
CA LEU A 114 -15.03 -4.00 1.04
C LEU A 114 -16.45 -3.97 0.47
N LYS A 115 -16.56 -3.96 -0.86
CA LYS A 115 -17.82 -3.85 -1.59
C LYS A 115 -18.73 -5.06 -1.39
N ASN A 116 -18.18 -6.27 -1.49
CA ASN A 116 -18.99 -7.49 -1.58
C ASN A 116 -19.17 -8.20 -0.23
N TYR A 117 -18.19 -8.08 0.66
CA TYR A 117 -18.11 -8.86 1.91
C TYR A 117 -18.03 -8.00 3.17
N GLY A 118 -17.69 -6.72 3.05
CA GLY A 118 -17.55 -5.80 4.19
C GLY A 118 -16.14 -5.84 4.78
N MET A 119 -16.03 -5.60 6.09
CA MET A 119 -14.77 -5.53 6.84
C MET A 119 -15.00 -6.01 8.28
N VAL A 120 -13.95 -6.41 8.98
CA VAL A 120 -14.00 -6.73 10.41
C VAL A 120 -12.80 -6.12 11.15
N PRO A 121 -12.93 -5.82 12.46
CA PRO A 121 -11.77 -5.45 13.27
C PRO A 121 -10.77 -6.60 13.39
N GLU A 122 -9.49 -6.29 13.55
CA GLU A 122 -8.43 -7.28 13.80
C GLU A 122 -8.72 -8.13 15.06
N ASP A 123 -9.20 -7.51 16.14
CA ASP A 123 -9.58 -8.21 17.39
C ASP A 123 -10.67 -9.28 17.20
N VAL A 124 -11.46 -9.17 16.13
CA VAL A 124 -12.57 -10.10 15.81
C VAL A 124 -12.10 -11.24 14.92
N TYR A 125 -11.12 -11.00 14.05
CA TYR A 125 -10.58 -12.02 13.15
C TYR A 125 -9.12 -11.72 12.87
N THR A 126 -8.21 -12.33 13.63
CA THR A 126 -6.77 -12.11 13.45
C THR A 126 -6.18 -12.93 12.30
N GLY A 127 -6.90 -13.93 11.81
CA GLY A 127 -6.34 -14.91 10.86
C GLY A 127 -5.30 -15.85 11.47
N LYS A 128 -5.17 -15.90 12.80
CA LYS A 128 -4.16 -16.69 13.51
C LYS A 128 -4.83 -17.71 14.43
N LYS A 129 -4.17 -18.85 14.65
CA LYS A 129 -4.62 -19.85 15.63
C LYS A 129 -4.38 -19.37 17.06
N SER A 130 -3.29 -18.66 17.32
CA SER A 130 -3.03 -17.95 18.57
C SER A 130 -2.66 -16.48 18.29
N VAL A 131 -3.09 -15.58 19.17
CA VAL A 131 -2.76 -14.14 19.10
C VAL A 131 -1.26 -13.85 19.17
N THR A 132 -0.47 -14.78 19.75
CA THR A 132 0.99 -14.68 19.85
C THR A 132 1.72 -15.13 18.59
N ASP A 133 1.02 -15.74 17.63
CA ASP A 133 1.65 -16.30 16.44
C ASP A 133 2.03 -15.18 15.46
N GLN A 134 3.09 -15.45 14.70
CA GLN A 134 3.42 -14.70 13.50
C GLN A 134 2.66 -15.27 12.31
N HIS A 135 2.26 -14.41 11.36
CA HIS A 135 1.71 -14.91 10.11
C HIS A 135 2.77 -15.69 9.33
N ASN A 136 2.39 -16.88 8.86
CA ASN A 136 3.19 -17.70 7.97
C ASN A 136 2.25 -18.48 7.06
N HIS A 137 2.14 -18.06 5.80
CA HIS A 137 1.18 -18.62 4.86
C HIS A 137 1.82 -19.65 3.93
N LYS A 138 3.12 -19.94 4.06
CA LYS A 138 3.83 -20.76 3.08
C LYS A 138 3.18 -22.14 2.88
N LEU A 139 2.76 -22.76 3.98
CA LEU A 139 2.07 -24.05 3.93
C LEU A 139 0.64 -23.91 3.39
N LEU A 140 -0.09 -22.85 3.77
CA LEU A 140 -1.43 -22.57 3.24
C LEU A 140 -1.39 -22.41 1.71
N GLU A 141 -0.52 -21.53 1.20
CA GLU A 141 -0.34 -21.30 -0.25
C GLU A 141 -0.03 -22.61 -0.98
N THR A 142 0.95 -23.37 -0.47
CA THR A 142 1.37 -24.64 -1.08
C THR A 142 0.22 -25.65 -1.11
N THR A 143 -0.55 -25.75 -0.01
CA THR A 143 -1.72 -26.63 0.07
C THR A 143 -2.79 -26.22 -0.95
N LEU A 144 -3.15 -24.93 -1.00
CA LEU A 144 -4.15 -24.42 -1.94
C LEU A 144 -3.76 -24.69 -3.40
N ILE A 145 -2.51 -24.41 -3.78
CA ILE A 145 -2.05 -24.68 -5.15
C ILE A 145 -2.13 -26.18 -5.47
N ASN A 146 -1.73 -27.04 -4.54
CA ASN A 146 -1.68 -28.48 -4.80
C ASN A 146 -3.07 -29.14 -4.90
N ILE A 147 -4.09 -28.63 -4.20
CA ILE A 147 -5.47 -29.12 -4.38
C ILE A 147 -6.13 -28.59 -5.66
N LEU A 148 -5.72 -27.39 -6.12
CA LEU A 148 -6.32 -26.73 -7.28
C LEU A 148 -5.77 -27.25 -8.61
N ARG A 149 -4.47 -27.58 -8.64
CA ARG A 149 -3.76 -28.02 -9.86
C ARG A 149 -4.48 -29.14 -10.61
N PRO A 150 -4.93 -30.25 -9.98
CA PRO A 150 -5.61 -31.32 -10.69
C PRO A 150 -6.86 -30.83 -11.43
N ALA A 151 -7.68 -29.98 -10.80
CA ALA A 151 -8.89 -29.43 -11.41
C ALA A 151 -8.62 -28.45 -12.56
N ALA A 152 -7.39 -27.93 -12.67
CA ALA A 152 -6.99 -26.97 -13.69
C ALA A 152 -6.31 -27.61 -14.92
N LEU A 153 -6.05 -28.92 -14.90
CA LEU A 153 -5.37 -29.63 -15.99
C LEU A 153 -6.27 -29.78 -17.24
N PRO A 154 -5.74 -29.62 -18.46
CA PRO A 154 -6.51 -29.75 -19.71
C PRO A 154 -7.23 -31.11 -19.88
N GLU A 155 -6.65 -32.18 -19.35
CA GLU A 155 -7.20 -33.54 -19.40
C GLU A 155 -8.30 -33.81 -18.36
N THR A 156 -8.47 -32.92 -17.38
CA THR A 156 -9.51 -33.07 -16.35
C THR A 156 -10.82 -32.44 -16.84
N GLN A 157 -11.82 -33.28 -17.06
CA GLN A 157 -13.16 -32.87 -17.52
C GLN A 157 -14.21 -33.13 -16.44
N ASP A 158 -15.39 -32.51 -16.59
CA ASP A 158 -16.54 -32.69 -15.70
C ASP A 158 -16.25 -32.49 -14.21
N ILE A 159 -15.42 -31.48 -13.89
CA ILE A 159 -15.05 -31.16 -12.51
C ILE A 159 -16.28 -30.77 -11.68
N ASP A 160 -16.31 -31.21 -10.42
CA ASP A 160 -17.20 -30.63 -9.42
C ASP A 160 -16.60 -29.31 -8.91
N PHE A 161 -16.91 -28.22 -9.61
CA PHE A 161 -16.43 -26.88 -9.27
C PHE A 161 -16.84 -26.47 -7.84
N THR A 162 -18.03 -26.88 -7.40
CA THR A 162 -18.55 -26.52 -6.06
C THR A 162 -17.74 -27.23 -4.97
N PHE A 163 -17.41 -28.50 -5.17
CA PHE A 163 -16.53 -29.25 -4.28
C PHE A 163 -15.16 -28.59 -4.16
N ILE A 164 -14.55 -28.16 -5.26
CA ILE A 164 -13.24 -27.47 -5.25
C ILE A 164 -13.34 -26.14 -4.50
N HIS A 165 -14.35 -25.31 -4.79
CA HIS A 165 -14.59 -24.04 -4.11
C HIS A 165 -14.75 -24.23 -2.59
N ASN A 166 -15.56 -25.21 -2.17
CA ASN A 166 -15.77 -25.51 -0.76
C ASN A 166 -14.51 -26.03 -0.09
N SER A 167 -13.74 -26.90 -0.76
CA SER A 167 -12.46 -27.41 -0.25
C SER A 167 -11.46 -26.28 0.02
N VAL A 168 -11.37 -25.28 -0.87
CA VAL A 168 -10.54 -24.09 -0.67
C VAL A 168 -11.00 -23.30 0.56
N ASN A 169 -12.31 -23.07 0.71
CA ASN A 169 -12.85 -22.37 1.86
C ASN A 169 -12.57 -23.10 3.17
N ASP A 170 -12.77 -24.42 3.22
CA ASP A 170 -12.54 -25.23 4.41
C ASP A 170 -11.06 -25.23 4.81
N ILE A 171 -10.16 -25.31 3.83
CA ILE A 171 -8.71 -25.21 4.08
C ILE A 171 -8.35 -23.82 4.59
N CYS A 172 -8.83 -22.75 3.94
CA CYS A 172 -8.61 -21.39 4.44
C CYS A 172 -9.10 -21.24 5.89
N ASP A 173 -10.27 -21.78 6.22
CA ASP A 173 -10.83 -21.72 7.57
C ASP A 173 -10.00 -22.53 8.59
N GLU A 174 -9.37 -23.63 8.19
CA GLU A 174 -8.47 -24.41 9.05
C GLU A 174 -7.16 -23.67 9.33
N TYR A 175 -6.61 -22.94 8.36
CA TYR A 175 -5.36 -22.19 8.55
C TYR A 175 -5.56 -20.82 9.20
N LEU A 176 -6.61 -20.10 8.81
CA LEU A 176 -6.85 -18.70 9.18
C LEU A 176 -8.00 -18.54 10.19
N GLY A 177 -8.70 -19.62 10.53
CA GLY A 177 -9.90 -19.57 11.35
C GLY A 177 -11.15 -19.23 10.52
N LYS A 178 -12.32 -19.50 11.11
CA LYS A 178 -13.61 -19.20 10.49
C LYS A 178 -13.93 -17.72 10.61
N VAL A 179 -14.34 -17.11 9.49
CA VAL A 179 -14.83 -15.73 9.48
C VAL A 179 -16.17 -15.65 10.22
N PRO A 180 -16.32 -14.75 11.21
CA PRO A 180 -17.58 -14.60 11.93
C PRO A 180 -18.66 -13.95 11.06
N GLU A 181 -19.85 -14.54 11.02
CA GLU A 181 -21.02 -13.95 10.36
C GLU A 181 -21.58 -12.76 11.15
N LYS A 182 -21.48 -12.82 12.48
CA LYS A 182 -21.87 -11.80 13.44
C LYS A 182 -20.86 -11.72 14.58
N PHE A 183 -20.65 -10.52 15.11
CA PHE A 183 -19.74 -10.27 16.22
C PHE A 183 -20.17 -9.01 16.99
N ASP A 184 -19.83 -8.97 18.28
CA ASP A 184 -20.02 -7.78 19.11
C ASP A 184 -18.71 -7.00 19.19
N TYR A 185 -18.77 -5.70 18.93
CA TYR A 185 -17.61 -4.81 18.97
C TYR A 185 -18.00 -3.47 19.59
N LYS A 186 -17.27 -3.06 20.64
CA LYS A 186 -17.50 -1.81 21.40
C LYS A 186 -18.97 -1.60 21.79
N GLY A 187 -19.63 -2.65 22.27
CA GLY A 187 -21.01 -2.61 22.77
C GLY A 187 -22.11 -2.59 21.70
N LYS A 188 -21.78 -2.86 20.43
CA LYS A 188 -22.75 -3.00 19.33
C LYS A 188 -22.52 -4.31 18.59
N SER A 189 -23.60 -4.90 18.07
CA SER A 189 -23.54 -6.11 17.26
C SER A 189 -23.45 -5.76 15.78
N TYR A 190 -22.57 -6.43 15.05
CA TYR A 190 -22.32 -6.20 13.64
C TYR A 190 -22.25 -7.52 12.86
N THR A 191 -22.59 -7.45 11.57
CA THR A 191 -22.01 -8.30 10.52
C THR A 191 -20.83 -7.56 9.87
N PRO A 192 -19.95 -8.26 9.11
CA PRO A 192 -18.88 -7.60 8.38
C PRO A 192 -19.34 -6.43 7.49
N LYS A 193 -20.51 -6.56 6.84
CA LYS A 193 -21.09 -5.48 6.02
C LYS A 193 -21.49 -4.27 6.85
N THR A 194 -22.23 -4.48 7.93
CA THR A 194 -22.68 -3.37 8.79
C THR A 194 -21.53 -2.70 9.54
N TYR A 195 -20.44 -3.43 9.82
CA TYR A 195 -19.23 -2.82 10.38
C TYR A 195 -18.54 -1.93 9.35
N ALA A 196 -18.37 -2.41 8.10
CA ALA A 196 -17.85 -1.59 7.02
C ALA A 196 -18.68 -0.31 6.80
N GLU A 197 -20.01 -0.42 6.80
CA GLU A 197 -20.91 0.76 6.70
C GLU A 197 -20.68 1.75 7.86
N ALA A 198 -20.47 1.27 9.08
CA ALA A 198 -20.21 2.12 10.25
C ALA A 198 -18.89 2.91 10.14
N THR A 199 -17.90 2.38 9.41
CA THR A 199 -16.65 3.11 9.12
C THR A 199 -16.87 4.33 8.23
N GLY A 200 -17.95 4.37 7.44
CA GLY A 200 -18.22 5.42 6.46
C GLY A 200 -17.44 5.31 5.15
N LEU A 201 -16.64 4.25 4.97
CA LEU A 201 -15.98 3.95 3.71
C LEU A 201 -17.01 3.59 2.63
N ASN A 202 -16.74 4.02 1.41
CA ASN A 202 -17.51 3.66 0.23
C ASN A 202 -16.56 3.18 -0.87
N ALA A 203 -16.69 1.92 -1.27
CA ALA A 203 -15.83 1.31 -2.27
C ALA A 203 -15.80 2.09 -3.61
N ASN A 204 -16.86 2.80 -3.96
CA ASN A 204 -16.94 3.57 -5.22
C ASN A 204 -16.24 4.93 -5.17
N ASP A 205 -15.67 5.32 -4.02
CA ASP A 205 -14.93 6.56 -3.89
C ASP A 205 -13.44 6.41 -4.21
N TYR A 206 -12.95 5.19 -4.43
CA TYR A 206 -11.55 4.89 -4.71
C TYR A 206 -11.32 4.63 -6.20
N VAL A 207 -10.19 5.14 -6.71
CA VAL A 207 -9.78 4.97 -8.10
C VAL A 207 -8.34 4.49 -8.17
N PHE A 208 -8.03 3.74 -9.22
CA PHE A 208 -6.70 3.21 -9.50
C PHE A 208 -6.07 3.98 -10.66
N ILE A 209 -4.86 4.50 -10.47
CA ILE A 209 -4.14 5.28 -11.48
C ILE A 209 -2.82 4.61 -11.80
N THR A 210 -2.47 4.56 -13.08
CA THR A 210 -1.17 4.09 -13.60
C THR A 210 -0.65 5.05 -14.69
N SER A 211 0.56 4.80 -15.20
CA SER A 211 1.18 5.61 -16.26
C SER A 211 2.10 4.79 -17.15
N PHE A 212 1.58 4.39 -18.31
CA PHE A 212 2.31 3.64 -19.34
C PHE A 212 1.87 4.04 -20.75
N THR A 213 2.72 3.80 -21.75
CA THR A 213 2.51 4.20 -23.15
C THR A 213 2.05 3.09 -24.06
N HIS A 214 2.04 1.82 -23.62
CA HIS A 214 1.49 0.70 -24.41
C HIS A 214 -0.04 0.71 -24.49
N HIS A 215 -0.70 1.58 -23.72
CA HIS A 215 -2.11 1.93 -23.85
C HIS A 215 -2.31 3.45 -23.98
N PRO A 216 -3.40 3.92 -24.63
CA PRO A 216 -3.69 5.34 -24.72
C PRO A 216 -3.85 6.00 -23.34
N PHE A 217 -3.32 7.21 -23.19
CA PHE A 217 -3.60 8.04 -22.01
C PHE A 217 -5.07 8.43 -21.94
N TYR A 218 -5.55 8.70 -20.72
CA TYR A 218 -6.92 9.03 -20.38
C TYR A 218 -7.95 7.93 -20.71
N SER A 219 -7.47 6.72 -20.94
CA SER A 219 -8.29 5.52 -21.07
C SER A 219 -8.17 4.65 -19.81
N LYS A 220 -8.98 3.59 -19.77
CA LYS A 220 -8.84 2.52 -18.78
C LYS A 220 -8.29 1.28 -19.47
N PHE A 221 -7.39 0.58 -18.80
CA PHE A 221 -6.94 -0.75 -19.22
C PHE A 221 -6.65 -1.62 -18.00
N VAL A 222 -6.61 -2.93 -18.20
CA VAL A 222 -6.19 -3.88 -17.17
C VAL A 222 -4.68 -3.91 -17.16
N LEU A 223 -4.05 -3.43 -16.08
CA LEU A 223 -2.60 -3.50 -15.96
C LEU A 223 -2.16 -4.97 -15.94
N GLU A 224 -1.28 -5.34 -16.87
CA GLU A 224 -0.88 -6.70 -17.16
C GLU A 224 0.18 -7.23 -16.18
N ILE A 225 -0.21 -7.37 -14.92
CA ILE A 225 0.62 -7.90 -13.83
C ILE A 225 -0.03 -9.17 -13.24
N PRO A 226 0.76 -10.16 -12.77
CA PRO A 226 0.20 -11.42 -12.27
C PRO A 226 -0.83 -11.26 -11.14
N ASP A 227 -0.64 -10.26 -10.28
CA ASP A 227 -1.50 -10.01 -9.12
C ASP A 227 -2.77 -9.20 -9.44
N ASN A 228 -2.95 -8.72 -10.67
CA ASN A 228 -4.24 -8.18 -11.13
C ASN A 228 -5.16 -9.29 -11.66
N TRP A 229 -5.30 -10.37 -10.87
CA TRP A 229 -6.03 -11.60 -11.21
C TRP A 229 -7.55 -11.39 -11.31
N ASN A 230 -8.07 -10.29 -10.77
CA ASN A 230 -9.47 -9.90 -10.85
C ASN A 230 -9.77 -8.98 -12.05
N TRP A 231 -8.75 -8.65 -12.85
CA TRP A 231 -8.81 -7.83 -14.05
C TRP A 231 -9.42 -6.45 -13.84
N GLU A 232 -9.19 -5.84 -12.67
CA GLU A 232 -9.64 -4.47 -12.42
C GLU A 232 -8.89 -3.51 -13.34
N SER A 233 -9.66 -2.59 -13.94
CA SER A 233 -9.12 -1.60 -14.85
C SER A 233 -8.59 -0.37 -14.11
N MET A 234 -7.47 0.17 -14.57
CA MET A 234 -6.83 1.35 -14.02
C MET A 234 -6.89 2.51 -15.01
N TYR A 235 -7.02 3.74 -14.52
CA TYR A 235 -6.93 4.94 -15.35
C TYR A 235 -5.47 5.21 -15.72
N ASN A 236 -5.20 5.41 -17.01
CA ASN A 236 -3.87 5.70 -17.50
C ASN A 236 -3.64 7.21 -17.67
N VAL A 237 -2.55 7.75 -17.16
CA VAL A 237 -2.19 9.18 -17.30
C VAL A 237 -0.73 9.36 -17.73
N PRO A 238 -0.36 10.50 -18.35
CA PRO A 238 1.04 10.85 -18.56
C PRO A 238 1.83 10.94 -17.24
N LEU A 239 3.12 10.62 -17.25
CA LEU A 239 3.96 10.55 -16.03
C LEU A 239 3.98 11.88 -15.26
N ASN A 240 3.96 13.02 -15.95
CA ASN A 240 3.90 14.33 -15.31
C ASN A 240 2.59 14.55 -14.56
N GLU A 241 1.49 13.98 -15.04
CA GLU A 241 0.19 14.03 -14.36
C GLU A 241 0.12 13.03 -13.22
N LEU A 242 0.75 11.85 -13.33
CA LEU A 242 0.92 10.94 -12.19
C LEU A 242 1.67 11.64 -11.04
N LYS A 243 2.76 12.35 -11.36
CA LYS A 243 3.49 13.20 -10.41
C LYS A 243 2.59 14.25 -9.75
N GLU A 244 1.79 14.96 -10.55
CA GLU A 244 0.86 15.99 -10.06
C GLU A 244 -0.20 15.39 -9.13
N ILE A 245 -0.77 14.23 -9.48
CA ILE A 245 -1.75 13.52 -8.66
C ILE A 245 -1.15 13.17 -7.30
N MET A 246 0.02 12.53 -7.27
CA MET A 246 0.65 12.07 -6.02
C MET A 246 0.98 13.25 -5.09
N SER A 247 1.59 14.30 -5.63
CA SER A 247 1.97 15.48 -4.84
C SER A 247 0.74 16.30 -4.39
N SER A 248 -0.28 16.44 -5.25
CA SER A 248 -1.52 17.16 -4.93
C SER A 248 -2.38 16.42 -3.91
N ALA A 249 -2.44 15.09 -3.97
CA ALA A 249 -3.14 14.28 -2.98
C ALA A 249 -2.63 14.59 -1.57
N ILE A 250 -1.31 14.47 -1.36
CA ILE A 250 -0.69 14.69 -0.06
C ILE A 250 -0.88 16.13 0.43
N THR A 251 -0.60 17.11 -0.43
CA THR A 251 -0.75 18.53 -0.06
C THR A 251 -2.19 18.94 0.21
N SER A 252 -3.16 18.25 -0.39
CA SER A 252 -4.60 18.44 -0.15
C SER A 252 -5.16 17.60 1.00
N GLY A 253 -4.32 16.87 1.73
CA GLY A 253 -4.74 16.12 2.93
C GLY A 253 -5.20 14.68 2.68
N TYR A 254 -4.91 14.11 1.51
CA TYR A 254 -5.20 12.71 1.17
C TYR A 254 -3.90 11.91 1.10
N SER A 255 -3.86 10.76 1.78
CA SER A 255 -2.82 9.76 1.56
C SER A 255 -3.19 8.88 0.36
N PHE A 256 -2.32 7.96 -0.03
CA PHE A 256 -2.62 6.99 -1.09
C PHE A 256 -1.85 5.68 -0.91
N ALA A 257 -2.50 4.56 -1.26
CA ALA A 257 -1.82 3.27 -1.34
C ALA A 257 -0.93 3.25 -2.60
N TRP A 258 0.28 2.74 -2.46
CA TRP A 258 1.34 2.78 -3.47
C TRP A 258 1.86 1.38 -3.74
N ALA A 259 1.68 0.90 -4.96
CA ALA A 259 2.24 -0.34 -5.45
C ALA A 259 3.45 -0.01 -6.32
N GLY A 260 4.57 -0.68 -6.08
CA GLY A 260 5.77 -0.47 -6.84
C GLY A 260 6.87 -1.46 -6.52
N ASP A 261 7.87 -1.47 -7.40
CA ASP A 261 9.00 -2.38 -7.31
C ASP A 261 9.93 -2.00 -6.15
N VAL A 262 10.27 -2.96 -5.29
CA VAL A 262 11.24 -2.83 -4.21
C VAL A 262 12.47 -3.73 -4.36
N SER A 263 12.58 -4.48 -5.46
CA SER A 263 13.68 -5.36 -5.80
C SER A 263 14.92 -4.62 -6.35
N GLU A 264 15.09 -3.36 -5.93
CA GLU A 264 16.10 -2.43 -6.41
C GLU A 264 17.28 -2.28 -5.47
N LYS A 265 18.48 -2.05 -6.03
CA LYS A 265 19.64 -1.64 -5.21
C LYS A 265 19.41 -0.30 -4.50
N GLY A 266 18.58 0.55 -5.10
CA GLY A 266 18.16 1.82 -4.54
C GLY A 266 17.19 1.69 -3.36
N PHE A 267 16.55 0.53 -3.18
CA PHE A 267 15.64 0.27 -2.06
C PHE A 267 16.43 -0.29 -0.87
N MET A 268 16.67 0.56 0.12
CA MET A 268 17.50 0.27 1.28
C MET A 268 16.68 0.46 2.55
N PHE A 269 15.65 -0.37 2.72
CA PHE A 269 14.68 -0.22 3.82
C PHE A 269 15.32 -0.19 5.21
N LYS A 270 16.36 -0.99 5.46
CA LYS A 270 17.13 -0.98 6.72
C LYS A 270 17.78 0.37 7.03
N ASP A 271 18.16 1.09 5.97
CA ASP A 271 18.72 2.44 6.03
C ASP A 271 17.64 3.52 5.87
N GLY A 272 16.35 3.16 5.84
CA GLY A 272 15.22 4.09 5.80
C GLY A 272 15.11 4.89 4.49
N LEU A 273 15.62 4.39 3.36
CA LEU A 273 15.78 5.17 2.14
C LEU A 273 15.45 4.37 0.86
N ALA A 274 14.77 5.01 -0.09
CA ALA A 274 14.61 4.51 -1.47
C ALA A 274 14.96 5.61 -2.50
N ILE A 275 15.97 5.40 -3.32
CA ILE A 275 16.54 6.40 -4.24
C ILE A 275 16.92 5.83 -5.59
N VAL A 276 16.99 6.68 -6.61
CA VAL A 276 17.52 6.33 -7.94
C VAL A 276 18.63 7.33 -8.26
N PRO A 277 19.90 7.05 -7.91
CA PRO A 277 21.01 7.95 -8.18
C PRO A 277 21.22 8.16 -9.69
N GLU A 278 21.65 9.36 -10.10
CA GLU A 278 21.99 9.65 -11.50
C GLU A 278 23.12 8.76 -12.01
N THR A 279 24.12 8.48 -11.18
CA THR A 279 25.17 7.50 -11.46
C THR A 279 24.67 6.10 -11.08
N PRO A 280 24.58 5.13 -12.02
CA PRO A 280 24.19 3.77 -11.68
C PRO A 280 25.09 3.12 -10.63
N PHE A 281 24.52 2.33 -9.71
CA PHE A 281 25.28 1.62 -8.67
C PHE A 281 26.42 0.76 -9.24
N ALA A 282 26.28 0.19 -10.44
CA ALA A 282 27.32 -0.60 -11.09
C ALA A 282 28.59 0.20 -11.43
N LEU A 283 28.46 1.51 -11.62
CA LEU A 283 29.55 2.42 -11.98
C LEU A 283 30.14 3.16 -10.77
N MET A 284 29.53 3.02 -9.59
CA MET A 284 30.01 3.64 -8.36
C MET A 284 31.20 2.89 -7.75
N THR A 285 32.16 3.65 -7.24
CA THR A 285 33.21 3.19 -6.32
C THR A 285 32.63 2.66 -5.01
N THR A 286 33.42 1.94 -4.23
CA THR A 286 33.02 1.44 -2.91
C THR A 286 32.63 2.58 -1.95
N GLU A 287 33.38 3.68 -1.98
CA GLU A 287 33.11 4.85 -1.14
C GLU A 287 31.79 5.54 -1.52
N GLU A 288 31.52 5.71 -2.82
CA GLU A 288 30.25 6.26 -3.30
C GLU A 288 29.08 5.40 -2.84
N LYS A 289 29.17 4.07 -2.97
CA LYS A 289 28.14 3.12 -2.51
C LYS A 289 27.89 3.20 -1.00
N GLN A 290 28.91 3.46 -0.19
CA GLN A 290 28.73 3.63 1.26
C GLN A 290 28.03 4.96 1.58
N ASN A 291 28.34 6.01 0.81
CA ASN A 291 27.81 7.35 1.03
C ASN A 291 26.36 7.56 0.55
N VAL A 292 25.83 6.73 -0.35
CA VAL A 292 24.45 6.88 -0.87
C VAL A 292 23.35 6.87 0.19
N THR A 293 23.61 6.29 1.37
CA THR A 293 22.64 6.23 2.48
C THR A 293 22.89 7.26 3.57
N THR A 294 24.00 7.99 3.50
CA THR A 294 24.41 8.97 4.53
C THR A 294 24.54 10.38 4.00
N LYS A 295 24.63 10.58 2.68
CA LYS A 295 24.73 11.89 2.04
C LYS A 295 23.70 12.02 0.91
N PRO A 296 23.17 13.23 0.66
CA PRO A 296 22.30 13.44 -0.49
C PRO A 296 23.04 13.12 -1.78
N VAL A 297 22.36 12.40 -2.68
CA VAL A 297 22.86 12.11 -4.01
C VAL A 297 21.92 12.68 -5.06
N LYS A 298 22.47 13.15 -6.16
CA LYS A 298 21.68 13.63 -7.29
C LYS A 298 20.87 12.47 -7.86
N GLN A 299 19.56 12.67 -8.01
CA GLN A 299 18.64 11.65 -8.51
C GLN A 299 18.61 11.66 -10.04
N LEU A 300 18.36 10.49 -10.63
CA LEU A 300 18.06 10.34 -12.05
C LEU A 300 16.76 11.07 -12.37
N ASN A 301 16.74 11.80 -13.49
CA ASN A 301 15.53 12.39 -14.03
C ASN A 301 14.74 11.34 -14.81
N ILE A 302 13.57 10.96 -14.30
CA ILE A 302 12.76 9.89 -14.88
C ILE A 302 11.88 10.43 -16.00
N THR A 303 12.03 9.86 -17.19
CA THR A 303 11.18 10.16 -18.35
C THR A 303 10.14 9.05 -18.54
N GLN A 304 9.08 9.34 -19.30
CA GLN A 304 8.08 8.35 -19.67
C GLN A 304 8.71 7.14 -20.40
N GLU A 305 9.70 7.39 -21.26
CA GLU A 305 10.39 6.36 -22.03
C GLU A 305 11.22 5.43 -21.13
N ILE A 306 12.02 5.98 -20.21
CA ILE A 306 12.80 5.18 -19.26
C ILE A 306 11.87 4.31 -18.41
N ARG A 307 10.77 4.89 -17.93
CA ARG A 307 9.75 4.16 -17.15
C ARG A 307 9.10 3.03 -17.95
N GLN A 308 8.69 3.28 -19.19
CA GLN A 308 8.08 2.24 -20.04
C GLN A 308 9.07 1.11 -20.29
N LYS A 309 10.30 1.44 -20.67
CA LYS A 309 11.33 0.46 -20.97
C LYS A 309 11.56 -0.49 -19.79
N ALA A 310 11.63 0.05 -18.58
CA ALA A 310 11.86 -0.73 -17.37
C ALA A 310 10.70 -1.69 -17.05
N PHE A 311 9.46 -1.34 -17.41
CA PHE A 311 8.33 -2.25 -17.28
C PHE A 311 8.40 -3.37 -18.33
N ASP A 312 8.69 -3.02 -19.59
CA ASP A 312 8.73 -3.98 -20.71
C ASP A 312 9.89 -4.98 -20.61
N ASP A 313 10.99 -4.63 -19.93
CA ASP A 313 12.17 -5.49 -19.75
C ASP A 313 12.27 -6.17 -18.37
N TYR A 314 11.22 -6.07 -17.56
CA TYR A 314 11.10 -6.64 -16.21
C TYR A 314 12.01 -6.04 -15.14
N GLU A 315 12.66 -4.90 -15.39
CA GLU A 315 13.35 -4.13 -14.33
C GLU A 315 12.38 -3.43 -13.37
N THR A 316 11.12 -3.25 -13.76
CA THR A 316 10.05 -2.74 -12.89
C THR A 316 8.86 -3.68 -12.95
N GLN A 317 8.62 -4.37 -11.83
CA GLN A 317 7.50 -5.28 -11.63
C GLN A 317 6.60 -4.80 -10.49
N ASP A 318 5.47 -5.48 -10.31
CA ASP A 318 4.57 -5.24 -9.18
C ASP A 318 4.85 -6.26 -8.08
N ASP A 319 5.76 -5.93 -7.15
CA ASP A 319 6.22 -6.87 -6.12
C ASP A 319 5.88 -6.46 -4.68
N HIS A 320 5.47 -5.21 -4.43
CA HIS A 320 5.14 -4.76 -3.07
C HIS A 320 4.15 -3.60 -2.98
N GLY A 321 3.17 -3.73 -2.07
CA GLY A 321 2.20 -2.70 -1.71
C GLY A 321 2.56 -2.00 -0.40
N MET A 322 2.53 -0.66 -0.42
CA MET A 322 2.85 0.21 0.72
C MET A 322 1.87 1.39 0.80
N HIS A 323 2.05 2.26 1.80
CA HIS A 323 1.15 3.40 2.01
C HIS A 323 1.93 4.71 2.15
N ILE A 324 1.71 5.66 1.23
CA ILE A 324 2.34 6.98 1.27
C ILE A 324 1.49 7.92 2.11
N VAL A 325 2.07 8.42 3.22
CA VAL A 325 1.39 9.22 4.25
C VAL A 325 1.91 10.65 4.36
N GLY A 326 2.87 11.03 3.53
CA GLY A 326 3.41 12.38 3.61
C GLY A 326 4.45 12.67 2.55
N MET A 327 4.97 13.89 2.62
CA MET A 327 6.03 14.38 1.76
C MET A 327 7.01 15.20 2.58
N VAL A 328 8.29 15.01 2.31
CA VAL A 328 9.41 15.71 2.93
C VAL A 328 10.33 16.27 1.84
N LYS A 329 11.24 17.17 2.22
CA LYS A 329 12.36 17.61 1.40
C LYS A 329 13.67 17.42 2.14
N ASP A 330 14.73 17.10 1.42
CA ASP A 330 16.09 17.14 1.97
C ASP A 330 16.61 18.59 2.05
N GLN A 331 17.84 18.77 2.55
CA GLN A 331 18.53 20.07 2.60
C GLN A 331 18.76 20.74 1.24
N ASN A 332 18.68 19.99 0.14
CA ASN A 332 18.85 20.47 -1.23
C ASN A 332 17.51 20.76 -1.91
N ASN A 333 16.39 20.68 -1.17
CA ASN A 333 15.01 20.76 -1.69
C ASN A 333 14.60 19.59 -2.59
N THR A 334 15.33 18.47 -2.60
CA THR A 334 14.93 17.25 -3.30
C THR A 334 13.69 16.66 -2.61
N PRO A 335 12.59 16.41 -3.34
CA PRO A 335 11.36 15.87 -2.76
C PRO A 335 11.46 14.36 -2.50
N TYR A 336 10.91 13.93 -1.37
CA TYR A 336 10.73 12.54 -1.00
C TYR A 336 9.31 12.33 -0.45
N TYR A 337 8.76 11.14 -0.65
CA TYR A 337 7.55 10.67 0.01
C TYR A 337 7.91 9.97 1.31
N TYR A 338 7.08 10.21 2.34
CA TYR A 338 7.16 9.50 3.63
C TYR A 338 6.23 8.29 3.56
N VAL A 339 6.82 7.10 3.63
CA VAL A 339 6.14 5.84 3.31
C VAL A 339 6.03 4.97 4.55
N LYS A 340 4.82 4.51 4.85
CA LYS A 340 4.51 3.50 5.87
C LYS A 340 4.59 2.11 5.23
N ASN A 341 5.48 1.26 5.73
CA ASN A 341 5.59 -0.14 5.33
C ASN A 341 4.83 -1.07 6.29
N SER A 342 4.78 -2.36 5.97
CA SER A 342 4.09 -3.42 6.74
C SER A 342 5.04 -4.52 7.23
N TRP A 343 6.30 -4.17 7.50
CA TRP A 343 7.32 -5.09 8.01
C TRP A 343 7.64 -4.86 9.50
N GLY A 344 6.72 -4.26 10.25
CA GLY A 344 6.96 -3.92 11.67
C GLY A 344 7.92 -2.74 11.86
N LYS A 345 8.05 -2.31 13.12
CA LYS A 345 8.78 -1.09 13.51
C LYS A 345 10.29 -1.29 13.64
N ASP A 346 10.72 -2.51 13.94
CA ASP A 346 12.10 -2.79 14.40
C ASP A 346 13.09 -3.09 13.27
N ASN A 347 12.62 -3.15 12.02
CA ASN A 347 13.46 -3.51 10.87
C ASN A 347 14.27 -2.34 10.29
N ASN A 348 14.08 -1.13 10.81
CA ASN A 348 14.88 0.05 10.52
C ASN A 348 14.83 1.05 11.69
N GLN A 349 15.45 2.22 11.53
CA GLN A 349 15.50 3.28 12.56
C GLN A 349 14.45 4.39 12.33
N CYS A 350 13.48 4.11 11.47
CA CYS A 350 12.41 5.03 11.09
C CYS A 350 11.03 4.49 11.53
N ASP A 351 10.99 3.64 12.57
CA ASP A 351 9.77 3.03 13.13
C ASP A 351 8.92 2.30 12.07
N GLY A 352 9.58 1.66 11.10
CA GLY A 352 8.91 0.95 9.99
C GLY A 352 8.49 1.84 8.81
N TYR A 353 8.77 3.14 8.88
CA TYR A 353 8.65 4.06 7.75
C TYR A 353 9.96 4.18 6.98
N PHE A 354 9.93 4.81 5.82
CA PHE A 354 11.14 5.20 5.08
C PHE A 354 10.86 6.38 4.16
N TYR A 355 11.93 6.95 3.60
CA TYR A 355 11.86 8.09 2.69
C TYR A 355 12.17 7.64 1.26
N ALA A 356 11.19 7.75 0.36
CA ALA A 356 11.34 7.40 -1.04
C ALA A 356 11.46 8.67 -1.89
N SER A 357 12.56 8.86 -2.61
CA SER A 357 12.71 10.02 -3.51
C SER A 357 11.58 10.05 -4.54
N GLU A 358 11.17 11.25 -4.96
CA GLU A 358 10.17 11.37 -6.02
C GLU A 358 10.61 10.65 -7.30
N SER A 359 11.90 10.68 -7.64
CA SER A 359 12.45 9.90 -8.76
C SER A 359 12.23 8.41 -8.59
N TYR A 360 12.48 7.84 -7.40
CA TYR A 360 12.20 6.42 -7.14
C TYR A 360 10.72 6.10 -7.33
N VAL A 361 9.84 6.89 -6.73
CA VAL A 361 8.39 6.67 -6.84
C VAL A 361 7.94 6.80 -8.30
N LEU A 362 8.38 7.81 -9.05
CA LEU A 362 8.03 7.96 -10.47
C LEU A 362 8.56 6.83 -11.35
N TYR A 363 9.72 6.27 -11.00
CA TYR A 363 10.31 5.19 -11.79
C TYR A 363 9.64 3.85 -11.50
N LYS A 364 9.48 3.51 -10.22
CA LYS A 364 9.16 2.15 -9.76
C LYS A 364 7.71 1.93 -9.36
N THR A 365 6.86 2.97 -9.31
CA THR A 365 5.40 2.78 -9.13
C THR A 365 4.85 1.96 -10.29
N THR A 366 3.97 1.00 -10.02
CA THR A 366 3.15 0.32 -11.03
C THR A 366 1.75 0.92 -11.06
N SER A 367 1.15 1.12 -9.89
CA SER A 367 -0.15 1.73 -9.69
C SER A 367 -0.30 2.40 -8.32
N ILE A 368 -1.27 3.29 -8.20
CA ILE A 368 -1.70 3.87 -6.93
C ILE A 368 -3.21 3.73 -6.75
N MET A 369 -3.66 3.61 -5.50
CA MET A 369 -5.07 3.74 -5.13
C MET A 369 -5.24 4.97 -4.23
N LEU A 370 -6.20 5.83 -4.58
CA LEU A 370 -6.53 7.03 -3.82
C LEU A 370 -8.02 7.35 -3.91
N HIS A 371 -8.51 8.17 -2.99
CA HIS A 371 -9.87 8.69 -3.03
C HIS A 371 -10.02 9.65 -4.22
N LYS A 372 -11.10 9.56 -5.00
CA LYS A 372 -11.32 10.33 -6.25
C LYS A 372 -11.24 11.85 -6.06
N LYS A 373 -11.62 12.37 -4.89
CA LYS A 373 -11.48 13.80 -4.51
C LYS A 373 -10.03 14.27 -4.33
N ALA A 374 -9.07 13.35 -4.25
CA ALA A 374 -7.65 13.69 -4.19
C ALA A 374 -7.08 14.05 -5.57
N LEU A 375 -7.78 13.73 -6.66
CA LEU A 375 -7.35 14.09 -8.01
C LEU A 375 -7.43 15.61 -8.22
N PRO A 376 -6.46 16.24 -8.91
CA PRO A 376 -6.63 17.60 -9.41
C PRO A 376 -7.87 17.70 -10.31
N PRO A 377 -8.73 18.73 -10.18
CA PRO A 377 -9.99 18.81 -10.93
C PRO A 377 -9.83 18.74 -12.46
N ALA A 378 -8.73 19.30 -12.98
CA ALA A 378 -8.42 19.25 -14.41
C ALA A 378 -8.16 17.82 -14.90
N ILE A 379 -7.43 17.03 -14.11
CA ILE A 379 -7.13 15.63 -14.43
C ILE A 379 -8.38 14.77 -14.25
N ALA A 380 -9.13 14.96 -13.16
CA ALA A 380 -10.40 14.26 -12.94
C ALA A 380 -11.37 14.43 -14.12
N LYS A 381 -11.46 15.65 -14.67
CA LYS A 381 -12.26 15.94 -15.87
C LYS A 381 -11.76 15.17 -17.10
N LYS A 382 -10.45 15.10 -17.34
CA LYS A 382 -9.88 14.31 -18.46
C LYS A 382 -10.18 12.82 -18.33
N LEU A 383 -10.22 12.31 -17.10
CA LEU A 383 -10.55 10.91 -16.79
C LEU A 383 -12.06 10.63 -16.72
N GLY A 384 -12.92 11.65 -16.86
CA GLY A 384 -14.37 11.49 -16.73
C GLY A 384 -14.83 11.13 -15.32
N ILE A 385 -14.06 11.49 -14.29
CA ILE A 385 -14.35 11.19 -12.88
C ILE A 385 -15.11 12.36 -12.27
N THR A 386 -16.27 12.08 -11.67
CA THR A 386 -17.03 13.06 -10.88
C THR A 386 -16.59 12.99 -9.42
N GLN A 387 -16.10 14.11 -8.88
CA GLN A 387 -15.51 14.21 -7.54
C GLN A 387 -16.53 14.47 -6.44
#